data_AF-A0A0R2LSH8-F1
#
_entry.id   AF-A0A0R2LSH8-F1
#
_cell.length_a   1.000
_cell.length_b   1.000
_cell.length_c   1.000
_cell.angle_alpha   90.00
_cell.angle_beta   90.00
_cell.angle_gamma   90.00
#
_symmetry.space_group_name_H-M   'P 1'
#
loop_
_entity.id
_entity.type
_entity.pdbx_description
1 polymer ?
#
loop_
_entity_poly.entity_id
_entity_poly.type
_entity_poly.pdbx_seq_one_letter_code
_entity_poly.pdbx_strand_id
1 'polypeptide(L)'
;MQNPDLSITDLDEHAQSTALTDFVHFYIAHYRKNDLEILSQYKVDYVMNDVNQYLYANQSFSPEQLAAGVLQYKQSSFIEILKTIGLSFTDNGALKDNTWEGWYTQQYAKVQQGI
;
A
#
# COMPACT_ATOMS: atom_id res chain seq x y z
N MET A 1 19.58 -6.91 19.54
CA MET A 1 19.86 -6.46 18.16
C MET A 1 18.65 -5.67 17.72
N GLN A 2 18.78 -4.36 17.47
CA GLN A 2 17.67 -3.61 16.88
C GLN A 2 17.64 -3.96 15.40
N ASN A 3 16.54 -4.54 14.92
CA ASN A 3 16.37 -4.81 13.50
C ASN A 3 16.38 -3.46 12.78
N PRO A 4 17.24 -3.28 11.75
CA PRO A 4 17.31 -2.03 11.00
C PRO A 4 15.92 -1.66 10.48
N ASP A 5 15.65 -0.36 10.38
CA ASP A 5 14.48 0.15 9.68
C ASP A 5 14.63 -0.13 8.18
N LEU A 6 14.05 -1.25 7.72
CA LEU A 6 14.12 -1.68 6.33
C LEU A 6 13.04 -0.97 5.52
N SER A 7 13.41 -0.35 4.39
CA SER A 7 12.44 0.12 3.40
C SER A 7 12.00 -1.04 2.52
N ILE A 8 10.92 -0.86 1.74
CA ILE A 8 10.43 -1.88 0.80
C ILE A 8 11.50 -2.40 -0.18
N THR A 9 12.49 -1.57 -0.52
CA THR A 9 13.60 -1.93 -1.42
C THR A 9 14.78 -2.63 -0.72
N ASP A 10 14.81 -2.62 0.61
CA ASP A 10 15.84 -3.30 1.41
C ASP A 10 15.43 -4.75 1.76
N LEU A 11 14.18 -5.12 1.50
CA LEU A 11 13.64 -6.45 1.74
C LEU A 11 14.06 -7.46 0.66
N ASP A 12 14.34 -8.69 1.08
CA ASP A 12 14.46 -9.83 0.17
C ASP A 12 13.15 -10.12 -0.57
N GLU A 13 13.22 -10.89 -1.67
CA GLU A 13 12.08 -11.12 -2.57
C GLU A 13 10.83 -11.66 -1.85
N HIS A 14 11.01 -12.58 -0.90
CA HIS A 14 9.89 -13.14 -0.12
C HIS A 14 9.22 -12.07 0.75
N ALA A 15 10.01 -11.31 1.50
CA ALA A 15 9.54 -10.26 2.39
C ALA A 15 8.89 -9.11 1.60
N GLN A 16 9.48 -8.73 0.46
CA GLN A 16 8.89 -7.73 -0.43
C GLN A 16 7.53 -8.21 -0.97
N SER A 17 7.42 -9.48 -1.36
CA SER A 17 6.14 -10.07 -1.80
C SER A 17 5.09 -10.05 -0.70
N THR A 18 5.45 -10.38 0.54
CA THR A 18 4.56 -10.26 1.71
C THR A 18 4.10 -8.83 1.92
N ALA A 19 5.02 -7.87 1.93
CA ALA A 19 4.71 -6.44 2.11
C ALA A 19 3.76 -5.91 1.02
N LEU A 20 4.02 -6.28 -0.23
CA LEU A 20 3.20 -5.88 -1.37
C LEU A 20 1.81 -6.52 -1.32
N THR A 21 1.73 -7.81 -1.01
CA THR A 21 0.44 -8.52 -0.94
C THR A 21 -0.46 -7.92 0.15
N ASP A 22 0.10 -7.69 1.34
CA ASP A 22 -0.61 -7.09 2.47
C ASP A 22 -1.11 -5.68 2.13
N PHE A 23 -0.24 -4.85 1.55
CA PHE A 23 -0.60 -3.50 1.14
C PHE A 23 -1.61 -3.46 -0.01
N VAL A 24 -1.52 -4.36 -0.98
CA VAL A 24 -2.49 -4.46 -2.10
C VAL A 24 -3.88 -4.79 -1.60
N HIS A 25 -4.02 -5.72 -0.64
CA HIS A 25 -5.32 -6.04 -0.04
C HIS A 25 -5.92 -4.83 0.67
N PHE A 26 -5.11 -4.13 1.46
CA PHE A 26 -5.48 -2.86 2.08
C PHE A 26 -5.95 -1.84 1.04
N TYR A 27 -5.14 -1.60 -0.01
CA TYR A 27 -5.42 -0.62 -1.06
C TYR A 27 -6.73 -0.92 -1.78
N ILE A 28 -6.98 -2.17 -2.15
CA ILE A 28 -8.22 -2.57 -2.86
C ILE A 28 -9.44 -2.40 -1.95
N ALA A 29 -9.33 -2.75 -0.67
CA ALA A 29 -10.42 -2.59 0.29
C ALA A 29 -10.81 -1.11 0.45
N HIS A 30 -9.82 -0.23 0.54
CA HIS A 30 -9.99 1.22 0.65
C HIS A 30 -10.45 1.86 -0.67
N TYR A 31 -9.93 1.42 -1.82
CA TYR A 31 -10.38 1.84 -3.14
C TYR A 31 -11.89 1.65 -3.31
N ARG A 32 -12.41 0.48 -2.93
CA ARG A 32 -13.84 0.15 -3.03
C ARG A 32 -14.73 1.01 -2.13
N LYS A 33 -14.18 1.52 -1.03
CA LYS A 33 -14.88 2.45 -0.12
C LYS A 33 -14.71 3.91 -0.53
N ASN A 34 -14.00 4.19 -1.63
CA ASN A 34 -13.56 5.53 -2.03
C ASN A 34 -12.76 6.26 -0.94
N ASP A 35 -12.03 5.50 -0.13
CA ASP A 35 -11.31 5.98 1.04
C ASP A 35 -9.80 5.79 0.83
N LEU A 36 -9.23 6.53 -0.13
CA LEU A 36 -7.79 6.59 -0.38
C LEU A 36 -7.26 8.04 -0.29
N GLU A 37 -8.03 8.93 0.33
CA GLU A 37 -7.68 10.35 0.47
C GLU A 37 -6.34 10.54 1.19
N ILE A 38 -6.06 9.70 2.18
CA ILE A 38 -4.82 9.75 2.94
C ILE A 38 -3.64 9.38 2.05
N LEU A 39 -3.78 8.45 1.10
CA LEU A 39 -2.67 8.15 0.18
C LEU A 39 -2.39 9.30 -0.78
N SER A 40 -3.42 10.07 -1.15
CA SER A 40 -3.29 11.22 -2.06
C SER A 40 -2.52 12.40 -1.44
N GLN A 41 -2.26 12.39 -0.13
CA GLN A 41 -1.39 13.39 0.50
C GLN A 41 0.10 13.14 0.19
N TYR A 42 0.44 11.91 -0.17
CA TYR A 42 1.77 11.53 -0.64
C TYR A 42 1.78 11.79 -2.15
N LYS A 43 2.91 12.25 -2.71
CA LYS A 43 3.06 12.60 -4.14
C LYS A 43 3.02 11.37 -5.06
N VAL A 44 1.96 10.58 -4.96
CA VAL A 44 1.74 9.28 -5.61
C VAL A 44 0.54 9.34 -6.56
N ASP A 45 -0.04 10.51 -6.80
CA ASP A 45 -1.26 10.68 -7.61
C ASP A 45 -1.16 10.00 -8.98
N TYR A 46 0.00 10.12 -9.64
CA TYR A 46 0.23 9.53 -10.95
C TYR A 46 0.19 7.99 -10.92
N VAL A 47 0.92 7.37 -9.98
CA VAL A 47 0.95 5.90 -9.85
C VAL A 47 -0.35 5.35 -9.30
N MET A 48 -1.00 6.07 -8.38
CA MET A 48 -2.33 5.71 -7.91
C MET A 48 -3.35 5.76 -9.03
N ASN A 49 -3.32 6.79 -9.89
CA ASN A 49 -4.24 6.88 -11.02
C ASN A 49 -4.07 5.69 -11.98
N ASP A 50 -2.83 5.31 -12.31
CA ASP A 50 -2.55 4.14 -13.16
C ASP A 50 -3.09 2.82 -12.55
N VAL A 51 -2.90 2.61 -11.24
CA VAL A 51 -3.47 1.46 -10.52
C VAL A 51 -5.00 1.52 -10.50
N ASN A 52 -5.57 2.69 -10.20
CA ASN A 52 -7.01 2.89 -10.12
C ASN A 52 -7.71 2.66 -11.47
N GLN A 53 -7.06 3.03 -12.58
CA GLN A 53 -7.55 2.72 -13.92
C GLN A 53 -7.62 1.21 -14.16
N TYR A 54 -6.60 0.45 -13.73
CA TYR A 54 -6.64 -1.01 -13.80
C TYR A 54 -7.78 -1.59 -12.95
N LEU A 55 -7.93 -1.14 -11.70
CA LEU A 55 -8.99 -1.62 -10.81
C LEU A 55 -10.38 -1.31 -11.38
N TYR A 56 -10.56 -0.12 -11.95
CA TYR A 56 -11.81 0.31 -12.58
C TYR A 56 -12.14 -0.54 -13.82
N ALA A 57 -11.17 -0.76 -14.70
CA ALA A 57 -11.35 -1.57 -15.90
C ALA A 57 -11.70 -3.03 -15.58
N ASN A 58 -11.25 -3.53 -14.43
CA ASN A 58 -11.46 -4.91 -13.99
C ASN A 58 -12.46 -5.02 -12.81
N GLN A 59 -13.31 -4.01 -12.59
CA GLN A 59 -14.20 -3.93 -11.42
C GLN A 59 -15.13 -5.13 -11.21
N SER A 60 -15.41 -5.91 -12.25
CA SER A 60 -16.19 -7.15 -12.20
C SER A 60 -15.46 -8.30 -11.49
N PHE A 61 -14.16 -8.18 -11.23
CA PHE A 61 -13.35 -9.21 -10.59
C PHE A 61 -13.51 -9.22 -9.06
N SER A 62 -13.35 -10.40 -8.48
CA SER A 62 -13.24 -10.57 -7.02
C SER A 62 -12.02 -9.83 -6.46
N PRO A 63 -12.01 -9.45 -5.17
CA PRO A 63 -10.85 -8.80 -4.54
C PRO A 63 -9.54 -9.56 -4.77
N GLU A 64 -9.56 -10.88 -4.65
CA GLU A 64 -8.37 -11.73 -4.84
C GLU A 64 -7.88 -11.73 -6.29
N GLN A 65 -8.81 -11.71 -7.25
CA GLN A 65 -8.46 -11.61 -8.67
C GLN A 65 -7.86 -10.25 -9.02
N LEU A 66 -8.39 -9.16 -8.43
CA LEU A 66 -7.81 -7.84 -8.55
C LEU A 66 -6.41 -7.79 -7.92
N ALA A 67 -6.24 -8.35 -6.73
CA ALA A 67 -4.96 -8.41 -6.03
C ALA A 67 -3.91 -9.14 -6.85
N ALA A 68 -4.22 -10.34 -7.34
CA ALA A 68 -3.34 -11.10 -8.22
C ALA A 68 -3.01 -10.31 -9.50
N GLY A 69 -4.00 -9.66 -10.10
CA GLY A 69 -3.83 -8.84 -11.30
C GLY A 69 -2.89 -7.65 -11.09
N VAL A 70 -3.09 -6.87 -10.02
CA VAL A 70 -2.22 -5.72 -9.76
C VAL A 70 -0.83 -6.13 -9.28
N LEU A 71 -0.69 -7.23 -8.55
CA LEU A 71 0.62 -7.78 -8.19
C LEU A 71 1.36 -8.25 -9.45
N GLN A 72 0.67 -8.77 -10.46
CA GLN A 72 1.30 -9.20 -11.71
C GLN A 72 1.68 -8.02 -12.62
N TYR A 73 0.78 -7.05 -12.81
CA TYR A 73 0.93 -6.02 -13.84
C TYR A 73 1.36 -4.65 -13.31
N LYS A 74 1.17 -4.40 -12.01
CA LYS A 74 1.34 -3.09 -11.37
C LYS A 74 2.26 -3.15 -10.15
N GLN A 75 3.03 -4.23 -9.96
CA GLN A 75 3.94 -4.41 -8.82
C GLN A 75 4.83 -3.18 -8.58
N SER A 76 5.46 -2.67 -9.64
CA SER A 76 6.36 -1.52 -9.56
C SER A 76 5.66 -0.25 -9.07
N SER A 77 4.39 -0.06 -9.41
CA SER A 77 3.58 1.07 -8.94
C SER A 77 3.37 0.97 -7.42
N PHE A 78 3.11 -0.23 -6.89
CA PHE A 78 2.97 -0.45 -5.44
C PHE A 78 4.31 -0.28 -4.70
N ILE A 79 5.42 -0.73 -5.28
CA ILE A 79 6.76 -0.45 -4.74
C ILE A 79 6.99 1.06 -4.67
N GLU A 80 6.68 1.81 -5.73
CA GLU A 80 6.86 3.27 -5.75
C GLU A 80 5.98 3.98 -4.71
N ILE A 81 4.73 3.55 -4.55
CA ILE A 81 3.84 4.07 -3.49
C ILE A 81 4.47 3.83 -2.12
N LEU A 82 4.86 2.58 -1.80
CA LEU A 82 5.46 2.24 -0.51
C LEU A 82 6.77 2.98 -0.23
N LYS A 83 7.62 3.16 -1.25
CA LYS A 83 8.83 3.98 -1.15
C LYS A 83 8.51 5.44 -0.83
N THR A 84 7.46 5.98 -1.43
CA THR A 84 7.08 7.39 -1.27
C THR A 84 6.44 7.65 0.10
N ILE A 85 5.68 6.69 0.63
CA ILE A 85 5.15 6.78 2.01
C ILE A 85 6.30 6.68 3.03
N GLY A 86 7.32 5.86 2.76
CA GLY A 86 8.55 5.82 3.55
C GLY A 86 8.40 5.15 4.92
N LEU A 87 7.57 4.10 5.02
CA LEU A 87 7.42 3.31 6.25
C LEU A 87 8.46 2.19 6.35
N SER A 88 8.76 1.81 7.59
CA SER A 88 9.67 0.70 7.91
C SER A 88 8.95 -0.64 7.94
N PHE A 89 9.65 -1.66 7.48
CA PHE A 89 9.22 -3.06 7.48
C PHE A 89 10.09 -3.92 8.37
N THR A 90 9.52 -5.03 8.82
CA THR A 90 10.24 -6.14 9.42
C THR A 90 10.93 -6.98 8.34
N ASP A 91 11.88 -7.82 8.76
CA ASP A 91 12.58 -8.78 7.89
C ASP A 91 11.63 -9.74 7.15
N ASN A 92 10.43 -9.98 7.69
CA ASN A 92 9.40 -10.81 7.05
C ASN A 92 8.41 -9.99 6.19
N GLY A 93 8.64 -8.68 5.99
CA GLY A 93 7.81 -7.83 5.14
C GLY A 93 6.53 -7.29 5.79
N ALA A 94 6.25 -7.63 7.04
CA ALA A 94 5.18 -6.97 7.79
C ALA A 94 5.57 -5.53 8.15
N LEU A 95 4.60 -4.63 8.21
CA LEU A 95 4.81 -3.26 8.68
C LEU A 95 5.33 -3.27 10.13
N LYS A 96 6.41 -2.52 10.41
CA LYS A 96 7.20 -2.68 11.65
C LYS A 96 6.47 -2.26 12.92
N ASP A 97 5.84 -1.09 12.90
CA ASP A 97 5.29 -0.45 14.10
C ASP A 97 3.75 -0.42 14.14
N ASN A 98 3.10 -0.98 13.12
CA ASN A 98 1.65 -0.85 12.97
C ASN A 98 1.05 -1.92 12.04
N THR A 99 -0.27 -1.89 11.88
CA THR A 99 -0.97 -2.50 10.74
C THR A 99 -1.32 -1.42 9.72
N TRP A 100 -1.66 -1.79 8.47
CA TRP A 100 -2.10 -0.79 7.50
C TRP A 100 -3.35 -0.02 7.95
N GLU A 101 -4.36 -0.72 8.48
CA GLU A 101 -5.57 -0.09 9.04
C GLU A 101 -5.23 0.85 10.21
N GLY A 102 -4.34 0.43 11.11
CA GLY A 102 -3.93 1.21 12.27
C GLY A 102 -3.13 2.45 11.87
N TRP A 103 -2.23 2.32 10.89
CA TRP A 103 -1.51 3.45 10.32
C TRP A 103 -2.46 4.42 9.62
N TYR A 104 -3.37 3.91 8.79
CA TYR A 104 -4.33 4.73 8.04
C TYR A 104 -5.25 5.52 8.99
N THR A 105 -5.78 4.86 10.02
CA THR A 105 -6.60 5.51 11.07
C THR A 105 -5.82 6.62 11.78
N GLN A 106 -4.53 6.41 12.08
CA GLN A 106 -3.69 7.44 12.70
C GLN A 106 -3.45 8.63 11.78
N GLN A 107 -3.21 8.40 10.48
CA GLN A 107 -3.08 9.51 9.52
C GLN A 107 -4.39 10.28 9.39
N TYR A 108 -5.52 9.57 9.32
CA TYR A 108 -6.84 10.18 9.25
C TYR A 108 -7.14 11.05 10.48
N ALA A 109 -6.83 10.58 11.68
CA ALA A 109 -6.97 11.36 12.90
C ALA A 109 -6.11 12.64 12.90
N LYS A 110 -4.89 12.60 12.34
CA LYS A 110 -4.03 13.80 12.21
C LYS A 110 -4.61 14.82 11.25
N VAL A 111 -5.20 14.38 10.14
CA VAL A 111 -5.88 15.28 9.20
C VAL A 111 -7.08 15.95 9.88
N GLN A 112 -7.89 15.20 10.63
CA GLN A 112 -9.06 15.75 11.34
C GLN A 112 -8.71 16.67 12.52
N GLN A 113 -7.55 16.49 13.16
CA GLN A 113 -7.08 17.37 14.23
C GLN A 113 -6.37 18.63 13.72
N GLY A 114 -6.08 18.70 12.41
CA GLY A 114 -5.43 19.83 11.74
C GLY A 114 -6.37 20.87 11.12
N ILE A 115 -7.68 20.77 11.38
CA ILE A 115 -8.74 21.70 10.93
C ILE A 115 -9.42 22.36 12.12
#